data_AF-A0A3R1AUJ1-F1
#
_entry.id   AF-A0A3R1AUJ1-F1
#
_cell.length_a   1.000
_cell.length_b   1.000
_cell.length_c   1.000
_cell.angle_alpha   90.00
_cell.angle_beta   90.00
_cell.angle_gamma   90.00
#
_symmetry.space_group_name_H-M   'P 1'
#
loop_
_entity.id
_entity.type
_entity.pdbx_description
1 polymer ?
#
loop_
_entity_poly.entity_id
_entity_poly.type
_entity_poly.pdbx_seq_one_letter_code
_entity_poly.pdbx_strand_id
1 'polypeptide(L)'
;MSATIIDVKEAAYNENGTISAKVLFGDADSKSPKYLPFTASDTDSTAYGRQLFTDLKAGKYGPVTPFTVTPEMLAAAKEAKRAEINAWRDNQENGNYVFTLNGRNWDCSKASQDRLSPVAAMARAGELPPGFFWTDADNNDVPVTTEDLTALEGAMQKNMVLVGFKIHERQRQMKEEVDALTDYAAVKSYAVGWAVTRG
;
A
#
# COMPACT_ATOMS: atom_id res chain seq x y z
N MET A 1 -8.11 40.05 5.41
CA MET A 1 -7.10 41.11 5.33
C MET A 1 -6.23 40.84 4.13
N SER A 2 -6.06 41.80 3.22
CA SER A 2 -5.13 41.70 2.09
C SER A 2 -3.74 42.06 2.57
N ALA A 3 -2.81 41.11 2.61
CA ALA A 3 -1.40 41.40 2.82
C ALA A 3 -0.78 41.84 1.49
N THR A 4 -0.07 42.97 1.50
CA THR A 4 0.71 43.42 0.33
C THR A 4 2.03 42.66 0.30
N ILE A 5 2.43 42.14 -0.86
CA ILE A 5 3.72 41.47 -1.04
C ILE A 5 4.69 42.44 -1.72
N ILE A 6 5.80 42.74 -1.05
CA ILE A 6 6.83 43.68 -1.53
C ILE A 6 7.87 42.93 -2.37
N ASP A 7 8.40 41.82 -1.87
CA ASP A 7 9.48 41.08 -2.51
C ASP A 7 9.39 39.58 -2.19
N VAL A 8 9.97 38.73 -3.03
CA VAL A 8 9.98 37.27 -2.89
C VAL A 8 11.34 36.72 -3.29
N LYS A 9 11.87 35.78 -2.49
CA LYS A 9 13.17 35.13 -2.69
C LYS A 9 13.06 33.62 -2.54
N GLU A 10 14.02 32.93 -3.14
CA GLU A 10 14.20 31.47 -2.98
C GLU A 10 12.93 30.67 -3.31
N ALA A 11 12.19 31.09 -4.34
CA ALA A 11 11.01 30.38 -4.79
C ALA A 11 11.41 29.03 -5.39
N ALA A 12 10.82 27.95 -4.90
CA ALA A 12 11.04 26.60 -5.39
C ALA A 12 9.72 25.80 -5.39
N TYR A 13 9.54 24.99 -6.44
CA TYR A 13 8.43 24.04 -6.49
C TYR A 13 8.64 22.94 -5.46
N ASN A 14 7.56 22.62 -4.76
CA ASN A 14 7.44 21.42 -3.95
C ASN A 14 6.93 20.26 -4.81
N GLU A 15 7.05 19.03 -4.31
CA GLU A 15 6.61 17.81 -5.00
C GLU A 15 5.12 17.87 -5.42
N ASN A 16 4.25 18.48 -4.62
CA ASN A 16 2.82 18.61 -4.87
C ASN A 16 2.43 19.78 -5.78
N GLY A 17 3.41 20.46 -6.41
CA GLY A 17 3.18 21.58 -7.32
C GLY A 17 2.92 22.93 -6.64
N THR A 18 2.87 22.98 -5.30
CA THR A 18 2.90 24.26 -4.56
C THR A 18 4.28 24.90 -4.64
N ILE A 19 4.39 26.19 -4.32
CA ILE A 19 5.66 26.92 -4.36
C ILE A 19 5.99 27.44 -2.97
N SER A 20 7.11 26.97 -2.41
CA SER A 20 7.68 27.52 -1.18
C SER A 20 8.58 28.71 -1.54
N ALA A 21 8.49 29.79 -0.77
CA ALA A 21 9.35 30.97 -0.95
C ALA A 21 9.55 31.74 0.37
N LYS A 22 10.51 32.66 0.36
CA LYS A 22 10.73 33.67 1.40
C LYS A 22 10.07 34.97 0.95
N VAL A 23 9.06 35.44 1.68
CA VAL A 23 8.21 36.58 1.29
C VAL A 23 8.43 37.77 2.23
N LEU A 24 8.62 38.96 1.66
CA LEU A 24 8.60 40.22 2.38
C LEU A 24 7.22 40.85 2.25
N PHE A 25 6.50 40.95 3.36
CA PHE A 25 5.17 41.54 3.42
C PHE A 25 5.23 43.05 3.70
N GLY A 26 4.17 43.77 3.30
CA GLY A 26 4.06 45.23 3.35
C GLY A 26 4.04 45.84 4.75
N ASP A 27 3.73 45.03 5.74
CA ASP A 27 3.74 45.37 7.17
C ASP A 27 5.11 45.11 7.84
N ALA A 28 6.11 44.64 7.09
CA ALA A 28 7.46 44.46 7.59
C ALA A 28 8.14 45.80 7.93
N ASP A 29 8.92 45.83 9.01
CA ASP A 29 9.72 47.00 9.38
C ASP A 29 10.70 47.35 8.26
N SER A 30 10.52 48.54 7.66
CA SER A 30 11.37 49.07 6.60
C SER A 30 12.85 49.18 6.96
N LYS A 31 13.20 49.30 8.26
CA LYS A 31 14.59 49.37 8.72
C LYS A 31 15.22 47.99 8.91
N SER A 32 14.39 46.96 9.06
CA SER A 32 14.80 45.57 9.31
C SER A 32 13.90 44.61 8.53
N PRO A 33 13.99 44.58 7.18
CA PRO A 33 13.08 43.78 6.35
C PRO A 33 13.21 42.29 6.68
N LYS A 34 12.11 41.69 7.14
CA LYS A 34 12.06 40.28 7.52
C LYS A 34 11.32 39.48 6.45
N TYR A 35 12.01 38.50 5.88
CA TYR A 35 11.40 37.53 4.99
C TYR A 35 10.84 36.36 5.79
N LEU A 36 9.58 36.04 5.55
CA LEU A 36 8.89 34.94 6.21
C LEU A 36 8.71 33.78 5.23
N PRO A 37 8.88 32.52 5.67
CA PRO A 37 8.56 31.38 4.83
C PRO A 37 7.06 31.37 4.54
N PHE A 38 6.72 31.17 3.26
CA PHE A 38 5.34 31.04 2.81
C PHE A 38 5.24 29.98 1.73
N THR A 39 4.21 29.15 1.79
CA THR A 39 3.90 28.14 0.77
C THR A 39 2.65 28.58 0.02
N ALA A 40 2.82 29.01 -1.23
CA ALA A 40 1.73 29.47 -2.07
C ALA A 40 1.14 28.33 -2.90
N SER A 41 -0.19 28.33 -3.05
CA SER A 41 -0.92 27.43 -3.93
C SER A 41 -2.09 28.14 -4.62
N ASP A 42 -2.61 27.54 -5.69
CA ASP A 42 -3.82 27.98 -6.38
C ASP A 42 -5.09 27.84 -5.50
N THR A 43 -5.09 26.87 -4.59
CA THR A 43 -6.17 26.63 -3.62
C THR A 43 -5.90 27.24 -2.24
N ASP A 44 -4.95 28.17 -2.11
CA ASP A 44 -4.63 28.81 -0.82
C ASP A 44 -5.89 29.46 -0.23
N SER A 45 -6.09 29.32 1.09
CA SER A 45 -7.25 29.91 1.78
C SER A 45 -7.26 31.45 1.72
N THR A 46 -6.09 32.06 1.64
CA THR A 46 -5.90 33.50 1.61
C THR A 46 -5.88 34.03 0.17
N ALA A 47 -6.48 35.20 -0.04
CA ALA A 47 -6.47 35.83 -1.37
C ALA A 47 -5.05 36.19 -1.84
N TYR A 48 -4.20 36.63 -0.92
CA TYR A 48 -2.82 37.00 -1.24
C TYR A 48 -1.95 35.77 -1.54
N GLY A 49 -2.19 34.62 -0.91
CA GLY A 49 -1.48 33.37 -1.23
C GLY A 49 -1.77 32.86 -2.65
N ARG A 50 -3.05 32.90 -3.07
CA ARG A 50 -3.44 32.56 -4.45
C ARG A 50 -2.85 33.53 -5.48
N GLN A 51 -2.85 34.83 -5.16
CA GLN A 51 -2.24 35.84 -6.01
C GLN A 51 -0.73 35.64 -6.11
N LEU A 52 -0.05 35.35 -5.00
CA LEU A 52 1.39 35.06 -4.96
C LEU A 52 1.73 33.85 -5.83
N PHE A 53 0.94 32.77 -5.75
CA PHE A 53 1.14 31.59 -6.60
C PHE A 53 1.04 31.93 -8.10
N THR A 54 0.02 32.72 -8.47
CA THR A 54 -0.18 33.20 -9.85
C THR A 54 0.99 34.05 -10.32
N ASP A 55 1.43 35.00 -9.48
CA ASP A 55 2.54 35.90 -9.77
C ASP A 55 3.89 35.16 -9.92
N LEU A 56 4.14 34.17 -9.07
CA LEU A 56 5.34 33.31 -9.14
C LEU A 56 5.36 32.49 -10.42
N LYS A 57 4.23 31.88 -10.81
CA LYS A 57 4.13 31.16 -12.08
C LYS A 57 4.30 32.06 -13.31
N ALA A 58 3.87 33.31 -13.21
CA ALA A 58 4.07 34.32 -14.25
C ALA A 58 5.51 34.87 -14.30
N GLY A 59 6.38 34.47 -13.36
CA GLY A 59 7.78 34.92 -13.29
C GLY A 59 7.96 36.35 -12.76
N LYS A 60 6.93 36.94 -12.13
CA LYS A 60 6.97 38.33 -11.61
C LYS A 60 8.12 38.57 -10.64
N TYR A 61 8.49 37.55 -9.87
CA TYR A 61 9.57 37.59 -8.88
C TYR A 61 10.81 36.79 -9.30
N GLY A 62 10.98 36.54 -10.61
CA GLY A 62 12.05 35.71 -11.15
C GLY A 62 11.66 34.24 -11.33
N PRO A 63 12.60 33.40 -11.80
CA PRO A 63 12.34 31.99 -12.05
C PRO A 63 12.10 31.21 -10.75
N VAL A 64 11.12 30.33 -10.77
CA VAL A 64 10.88 29.37 -9.67
C VAL A 64 11.78 28.16 -9.90
N THR A 65 12.57 27.81 -8.89
CA THR A 65 13.47 26.64 -8.94
C THR A 65 12.64 25.37 -9.12
N PRO A 66 12.91 24.53 -10.13
CA PRO A 66 12.21 23.27 -10.30
C PRO A 66 12.41 22.33 -9.12
N PHE A 67 11.38 21.55 -8.79
CA PHE A 67 11.50 20.45 -7.85
C PHE A 67 12.48 19.42 -8.40
N THR A 68 13.44 18.99 -7.57
CA THR A 68 14.40 17.94 -7.91
C THR A 68 14.35 16.86 -6.85
N VAL A 69 14.18 15.61 -7.29
CA VAL A 69 14.21 14.45 -6.40
C VAL A 69 15.65 14.25 -5.90
N THR A 70 15.82 14.14 -4.59
CA THR A 70 17.11 13.78 -4.00
C THR A 70 17.27 12.26 -3.86
N PRO A 71 18.52 11.73 -3.75
CA PRO A 71 18.75 10.31 -3.46
C PRO A 71 18.03 9.82 -2.21
N GLU A 72 17.94 10.67 -1.17
CA GLU A 72 17.24 10.37 0.08
C GLU A 72 15.74 10.24 -0.14
N MET A 73 15.14 11.10 -0.97
CA MET A 73 13.71 10.99 -1.33
C MET A 73 13.43 9.69 -2.08
N LEU A 74 14.31 9.31 -3.01
CA LEU A 74 14.18 8.05 -3.75
C LEU A 74 14.31 6.83 -2.83
N ALA A 75 15.30 6.83 -1.93
CA ALA A 75 15.48 5.77 -0.94
C ALA A 75 14.26 5.66 -0.01
N ALA A 76 13.74 6.77 0.50
CA ALA A 76 12.54 6.79 1.34
C ALA A 76 11.30 6.26 0.60
N ALA A 77 11.13 6.60 -0.69
CA ALA A 77 10.04 6.07 -1.51
C ALA A 77 10.15 4.55 -1.71
N LYS A 78 11.35 4.01 -1.91
CA LYS A 78 11.58 2.57 -2.02
C LYS A 78 11.26 1.85 -0.71
N GLU A 79 11.71 2.39 0.42
CA GLU A 79 11.38 1.82 1.74
C GLU A 79 9.88 1.84 2.02
N ALA A 80 9.19 2.94 1.72
CA ALA A 80 7.74 3.02 1.83
C ALA A 80 7.04 1.95 0.96
N LYS A 81 7.51 1.74 -0.28
CA LYS A 81 6.95 0.72 -1.16
C LYS A 81 7.26 -0.70 -0.69
N ARG A 82 8.44 -0.96 -0.10
CA ARG A 82 8.75 -2.25 0.55
C ARG A 82 7.83 -2.54 1.73
N ALA A 83 7.49 -1.53 2.52
CA ALA A 83 6.53 -1.67 3.61
C ALA A 83 5.12 -2.02 3.09
N GLU A 84 4.68 -1.38 2.00
CA GLU A 84 3.43 -1.72 1.32
C GLU A 84 3.42 -3.18 0.81
N ILE A 85 4.53 -3.64 0.21
CA ILE A 85 4.69 -5.04 -0.21
C ILE A 85 4.61 -6.01 0.98
N ASN A 86 5.23 -5.68 2.11
CA ASN A 86 5.14 -6.51 3.32
C ASN A 86 3.71 -6.58 3.84
N ALA A 87 3.00 -5.44 3.89
CA ALA A 87 1.60 -5.41 4.29
C ALA A 87 0.71 -6.23 3.34
N TRP A 88 0.99 -6.19 2.03
CA TRP A 88 0.34 -7.06 1.06
C TRP A 88 0.59 -8.54 1.35
N ARG A 89 1.84 -8.94 1.59
CA ARG A 89 2.19 -10.33 1.95
C ARG A 89 1.40 -10.76 3.19
N ASP A 90 1.43 -9.96 4.25
CA ASP A 90 0.77 -10.28 5.51
C ASP A 90 -0.74 -10.44 5.31
N ASN A 91 -1.36 -9.60 4.49
CA ASN A 91 -2.77 -9.75 4.11
C ASN A 91 -3.02 -11.05 3.32
N GLN A 92 -2.16 -11.38 2.35
CA GLN A 92 -2.30 -12.61 1.57
C GLN A 92 -2.12 -13.88 2.43
N GLU A 93 -1.15 -13.89 3.35
CA GLU A 93 -0.88 -15.03 4.24
C GLU A 93 -1.99 -15.24 5.28
N ASN A 94 -2.78 -14.22 5.58
CA ASN A 94 -3.96 -14.31 6.46
C ASN A 94 -5.28 -14.42 5.69
N GLY A 95 -5.23 -14.45 4.35
CA GLY A 95 -6.39 -14.63 3.51
C GLY A 95 -6.97 -16.05 3.56
N ASN A 96 -8.18 -16.18 3.03
CA ASN A 96 -8.80 -17.47 2.75
C ASN A 96 -8.70 -17.76 1.25
N TYR A 97 -8.25 -18.96 0.92
CA TYR A 97 -8.17 -19.48 -0.44
C TYR A 97 -9.14 -20.65 -0.58
N VAL A 98 -9.51 -20.97 -1.82
CA VAL A 98 -10.38 -22.11 -2.09
C VAL A 98 -9.61 -23.13 -2.91
N PHE A 99 -9.73 -24.41 -2.55
CA PHE A 99 -9.24 -25.51 -3.36
C PHE A 99 -10.33 -26.56 -3.56
N THR A 100 -10.23 -27.30 -4.66
CA THR A 100 -11.17 -28.37 -4.98
C THR A 100 -10.62 -29.72 -4.54
N LEU A 101 -11.43 -30.50 -3.83
CA LEU A 101 -11.17 -31.89 -3.46
C LEU A 101 -12.49 -32.67 -3.54
N ASN A 102 -12.46 -33.85 -4.17
CA ASN A 102 -13.62 -34.73 -4.34
C ASN A 102 -14.87 -34.02 -4.92
N GLY A 103 -14.65 -33.13 -5.88
CA GLY A 103 -15.72 -32.38 -6.55
C GLY A 103 -16.33 -31.25 -5.72
N ARG A 104 -15.74 -30.88 -4.58
CA ARG A 104 -16.20 -29.81 -3.69
C ARG A 104 -15.12 -28.76 -3.45
N ASN A 105 -15.55 -27.55 -3.14
CA ASN A 105 -14.68 -26.43 -2.80
C ASN A 105 -14.53 -26.32 -1.29
N TRP A 106 -13.30 -26.22 -0.81
CA TRP A 106 -13.00 -26.13 0.62
C TRP A 106 -12.18 -24.90 0.94
N ASP A 107 -12.48 -24.30 2.09
CA ASP A 107 -11.71 -23.18 2.62
C ASP A 107 -10.29 -23.63 2.98
N CYS A 108 -9.32 -22.79 2.65
CA CYS A 108 -7.90 -22.96 2.91
C CYS A 108 -7.39 -21.67 3.52
N SER A 109 -7.63 -21.55 4.83
CA SER A 109 -7.14 -20.48 5.68
C SER A 109 -6.49 -21.06 6.93
N LYS A 110 -5.70 -20.25 7.65
CA LYS A 110 -5.18 -20.61 8.98
C LYS A 110 -6.31 -21.04 9.92
N ALA A 111 -7.43 -20.30 9.93
CA ALA A 111 -8.58 -20.62 10.76
C ALA A 111 -9.24 -21.96 10.38
N SER A 112 -9.33 -22.27 9.08
CA SER A 112 -9.86 -23.56 8.61
C SER A 112 -8.96 -24.71 9.03
N GLN A 113 -7.63 -24.53 8.93
CA GLN A 113 -6.64 -25.53 9.37
C GLN A 113 -6.69 -25.75 10.88
N ASP A 114 -6.74 -24.68 11.68
CA ASP A 114 -6.78 -24.75 13.14
C ASP A 114 -8.04 -25.47 13.63
N ARG A 115 -9.18 -25.28 12.95
CA ARG A 115 -10.43 -26.00 13.26
C ARG A 115 -10.40 -27.46 12.82
N LEU A 116 -9.77 -27.74 11.67
CA LEU A 116 -9.75 -29.09 11.10
C LEU A 116 -8.83 -30.03 11.87
N SER A 117 -7.70 -29.53 12.39
CA SER A 117 -6.71 -30.36 13.08
C SER A 117 -7.30 -31.18 14.26
N PRO A 118 -8.01 -30.61 15.24
CA PRO A 118 -8.63 -31.40 16.30
C PRO A 118 -9.73 -32.34 15.78
N VAL A 119 -10.50 -31.92 14.77
CA VAL A 119 -11.54 -32.76 14.16
C VAL A 119 -10.94 -34.00 13.49
N ALA A 120 -9.86 -33.83 12.72
CA ALA A 120 -9.15 -34.94 12.09
C ALA A 120 -8.53 -35.88 13.14
N ALA A 121 -8.05 -35.36 14.27
CA ALA A 121 -7.56 -36.17 15.38
C ALA A 121 -8.68 -37.03 16.02
N MET A 122 -9.84 -36.43 16.30
CA MET A 122 -11.01 -37.16 16.83
C MET A 122 -11.55 -38.19 15.83
N ALA A 123 -11.52 -37.87 14.53
CA ALA A 123 -11.90 -38.80 13.45
C ALA A 123 -11.02 -40.04 13.45
N ARG A 124 -9.70 -39.86 13.61
CA ARG A 124 -8.73 -40.96 13.69
C ARG A 124 -8.89 -41.80 14.97
N ALA A 125 -9.34 -41.19 16.06
CA ALA A 125 -9.65 -41.88 17.31
C ALA A 125 -11.00 -42.64 17.25
N GLY A 126 -11.83 -42.41 16.23
CA GLY A 126 -13.17 -42.98 16.14
C GLY A 126 -14.16 -42.34 17.12
N GLU A 127 -13.88 -41.13 17.58
CA GLU A 127 -14.62 -40.42 18.64
C GLU A 127 -15.46 -39.25 18.12
N LEU A 128 -15.70 -39.20 16.80
CA LEU A 128 -16.59 -38.18 16.25
C LEU A 128 -18.04 -38.41 16.69
N PRO A 129 -18.80 -37.33 16.97
CA PRO A 129 -20.23 -37.43 17.23
C PRO A 129 -20.99 -38.08 16.06
N PRO A 130 -22.06 -38.86 16.33
CA PRO A 130 -22.96 -39.33 15.29
C PRO A 130 -23.54 -38.18 14.46
N GLY A 131 -23.54 -38.33 13.13
CA GLY A 131 -24.06 -37.30 12.22
C GLY A 131 -23.14 -36.10 12.01
N PHE A 132 -21.86 -36.21 12.36
CA PHE A 132 -20.87 -35.16 12.11
C PHE A 132 -20.79 -34.78 10.63
N PHE A 133 -20.62 -33.48 10.36
CA PHE A 133 -20.44 -32.92 9.03
C PHE A 133 -19.36 -31.83 9.06
N TRP A 134 -18.81 -31.52 7.90
CA TRP A 134 -17.95 -30.35 7.70
C TRP A 134 -18.61 -29.40 6.70
N THR A 135 -18.61 -28.10 6.98
CA THR A 135 -19.16 -27.10 6.08
C THR A 135 -18.13 -26.76 4.99
N ASP A 136 -18.51 -26.93 3.72
CA ASP A 136 -17.66 -26.61 2.58
C ASP A 136 -17.61 -25.09 2.30
N ALA A 137 -16.74 -24.64 1.39
CA ALA A 137 -16.55 -23.21 1.10
C ALA A 137 -17.81 -22.53 0.52
N ASP A 138 -18.72 -23.33 -0.03
CA ASP A 138 -20.00 -22.89 -0.58
C ASP A 138 -21.12 -22.90 0.48
N ASN A 139 -20.76 -23.08 1.76
CA ASN A 139 -21.64 -23.15 2.94
C ASN A 139 -22.63 -24.34 2.92
N ASN A 140 -22.23 -25.46 2.33
CA ASN A 140 -23.01 -26.70 2.41
C ASN A 140 -22.47 -27.59 3.54
N ASP A 141 -23.37 -28.13 4.36
CA ASP A 141 -23.02 -29.13 5.36
C ASP A 141 -22.82 -30.49 4.69
N VAL A 142 -21.57 -30.96 4.67
CA VAL A 142 -21.17 -32.20 4.00
C VAL A 142 -20.93 -33.28 5.04
N PRO A 143 -21.72 -34.37 5.04
CA PRO A 143 -21.37 -35.56 5.80
C PRO A 143 -19.99 -36.07 5.37
N VAL A 144 -19.09 -36.25 6.31
CA VAL A 144 -17.70 -36.64 6.06
C VAL A 144 -17.32 -37.88 6.85
N THR A 145 -16.57 -38.77 6.21
CA THR A 145 -15.95 -39.92 6.87
C THR A 145 -14.59 -39.56 7.47
N THR A 146 -14.02 -40.46 8.27
CA THR A 146 -12.62 -40.33 8.73
C THR A 146 -11.63 -40.24 7.56
N GLU A 147 -11.88 -40.95 6.46
CA GLU A 147 -11.05 -40.89 5.25
C GLU A 147 -11.16 -39.52 4.58
N ASP A 148 -12.37 -38.97 4.45
CA ASP A 148 -12.59 -37.63 3.90
C ASP A 148 -11.87 -36.55 4.70
N LEU A 149 -11.97 -36.60 6.04
CA LEU A 149 -11.30 -35.63 6.93
C LEU A 149 -9.77 -35.74 6.85
N THR A 150 -9.23 -36.95 6.73
CA THR A 150 -7.78 -37.17 6.56
C THR A 150 -7.31 -36.64 5.20
N ALA A 151 -8.07 -36.88 4.14
CA ALA A 151 -7.78 -36.36 2.81
C ALA A 151 -7.88 -34.82 2.77
N LEU A 152 -8.89 -34.25 3.43
CA LEU A 152 -9.10 -32.81 3.54
C LEU A 152 -7.95 -32.13 4.29
N GLU A 153 -7.52 -32.70 5.42
CA GLU A 153 -6.39 -32.17 6.21
C GLU A 153 -5.10 -32.15 5.39
N GLY A 154 -4.77 -33.27 4.75
CA GLY A 154 -3.57 -33.37 3.90
C GLY A 154 -3.61 -32.44 2.69
N ALA A 155 -4.77 -32.33 2.03
CA ALA A 155 -4.96 -31.44 0.89
C ALA A 155 -4.88 -29.96 1.31
N MET A 156 -5.46 -29.59 2.45
CA MET A 156 -5.39 -28.22 2.97
C MET A 156 -3.95 -27.85 3.34
N GLN A 157 -3.22 -28.72 4.05
CA GLN A 157 -1.80 -28.51 4.37
C GLN A 157 -0.96 -28.29 3.09
N LYS A 158 -1.15 -29.15 2.08
CA LYS A 158 -0.45 -29.02 0.80
C LYS A 158 -0.77 -27.69 0.11
N ASN A 159 -2.04 -27.30 0.06
CA ASN A 159 -2.44 -26.03 -0.57
C ASN A 159 -1.91 -24.82 0.19
N MET A 160 -1.92 -24.82 1.52
CA MET A 160 -1.33 -23.75 2.33
C MET A 160 0.16 -23.57 2.05
N VAL A 161 0.91 -24.66 1.91
CA VAL A 161 2.34 -24.60 1.53
C VAL A 161 2.52 -24.00 0.14
N LEU A 162 1.74 -24.46 -0.84
CA LEU A 162 1.81 -23.96 -2.22
C LEU A 162 1.46 -22.48 -2.34
N VAL A 163 0.40 -22.05 -1.65
CA VAL A 163 -0.02 -20.64 -1.62
C VAL A 163 1.02 -19.78 -0.92
N GLY A 164 1.50 -20.19 0.26
CA GLY A 164 2.55 -19.49 0.98
C GLY A 164 3.82 -19.31 0.15
N PHE A 165 4.23 -20.34 -0.58
CA PHE A 165 5.37 -20.27 -1.49
C PHE A 165 5.17 -19.24 -2.61
N LYS A 166 4.00 -19.26 -3.29
CA LYS A 166 3.68 -18.28 -4.34
C LYS A 166 3.68 -16.84 -3.82
N ILE A 167 3.13 -16.62 -2.62
CA ILE A 167 3.13 -15.30 -1.97
C ILE A 167 4.57 -14.85 -1.72
N HIS A 168 5.42 -15.75 -1.21
CA HIS A 168 6.82 -15.48 -0.95
C HIS A 168 7.59 -15.11 -2.23
N GLU A 169 7.43 -15.91 -3.30
CA GLU A 169 8.04 -15.63 -4.61
C GLU A 169 7.60 -14.26 -5.15
N ARG A 170 6.29 -13.98 -5.12
CA ARG A 170 5.76 -12.70 -5.61
C ARG A 170 6.27 -11.53 -4.77
N GLN A 171 6.32 -11.65 -3.44
CA GLN A 171 6.91 -10.61 -2.59
C GLN A 171 8.36 -10.32 -3.01
N ARG A 172 9.17 -11.37 -3.19
CA ARG A 172 10.58 -11.20 -3.56
C ARG A 172 10.72 -10.50 -4.90
N GLN A 173 9.96 -10.95 -5.89
CA GLN A 173 9.90 -10.33 -7.21
C GLN A 173 9.57 -8.85 -7.11
N MET A 174 8.50 -8.47 -6.39
CA MET A 174 8.11 -7.06 -6.27
C MET A 174 9.19 -6.19 -5.61
N LYS A 175 9.89 -6.74 -4.60
CA LYS A 175 11.00 -6.05 -3.96
C LYS A 175 12.17 -5.83 -4.92
N GLU A 176 12.54 -6.86 -5.67
CA GLU A 176 13.61 -6.79 -6.69
C GLU A 176 13.24 -5.78 -7.81
N GLU A 177 11.98 -5.77 -8.25
CA GLU A 177 11.48 -4.80 -9.23
C GLU A 177 11.56 -3.36 -8.70
N VAL A 178 11.11 -3.10 -7.47
CA VAL A 178 11.19 -1.77 -6.83
C VAL A 178 12.64 -1.32 -6.63
N ASP A 179 13.53 -2.24 -6.28
CA ASP A 179 14.95 -1.94 -6.12
C ASP A 179 15.62 -1.51 -7.41
N ALA A 180 15.22 -2.10 -8.54
CA ALA A 180 15.74 -1.77 -9.87
C ALA A 180 15.25 -0.40 -10.40
N LEU A 181 14.17 0.16 -9.86
CA LEU A 181 13.65 1.45 -10.30
C LEU A 181 14.58 2.60 -9.88
N THR A 182 14.88 3.49 -10.82
CA THR A 182 15.64 4.73 -10.57
C THR A 182 14.75 5.96 -10.61
N ASP A 183 13.59 5.86 -11.24
CA ASP A 183 12.62 6.95 -11.33
C ASP A 183 11.70 7.00 -10.11
N TYR A 184 11.61 8.18 -9.49
CA TYR A 184 10.83 8.42 -8.28
C TYR A 184 9.33 8.21 -8.48
N ALA A 185 8.79 8.68 -9.62
CA ALA A 185 7.36 8.53 -9.91
C ALA A 185 7.02 7.06 -10.18
N ALA A 186 7.90 6.31 -10.84
CA ALA A 186 7.77 4.87 -11.04
C ALA A 186 7.75 4.10 -9.73
N VAL A 187 8.65 4.42 -8.78
CA VAL A 187 8.62 3.79 -7.44
C VAL A 187 7.30 4.04 -6.74
N LYS A 188 6.80 5.29 -6.75
CA LYS A 188 5.52 5.61 -6.07
C LYS A 188 4.32 4.94 -6.73
N SER A 189 4.29 4.87 -8.05
CA SER A 189 3.20 4.28 -8.83
C SER A 189 3.30 2.77 -9.01
N TYR A 190 4.36 2.12 -8.52
CA TYR A 190 4.51 0.67 -8.56
C TYR A 190 3.29 -0.02 -7.94
N ALA A 191 2.66 -0.89 -8.72
CA ALA A 191 1.44 -1.60 -8.35
C ALA A 191 1.77 -2.82 -7.47
N VAL A 192 1.41 -2.75 -6.19
CA VAL A 192 1.55 -3.87 -5.26
C VAL A 192 0.38 -4.83 -5.42
N GLY A 193 0.68 -6.11 -5.64
CA GLY A 193 -0.35 -7.12 -5.85
C GLY A 193 0.13 -8.31 -6.65
N TRP A 194 -0.79 -9.25 -6.91
CA TRP A 194 -0.57 -10.29 -7.90
C TRP A 194 -0.35 -9.66 -9.28
N ALA A 195 0.48 -10.32 -10.11
CA ALA A 195 0.68 -9.88 -11.48
C ALA A 195 -0.67 -9.91 -12.22
N VAL A 196 -1.07 -8.79 -12.80
CA VAL A 196 -2.26 -8.73 -13.65
C VAL A 196 -1.94 -9.51 -14.92
N THR A 197 -2.48 -10.72 -15.03
CA THR A 197 -2.51 -11.43 -16.31
C THR A 197 -3.52 -10.69 -17.18
N ARG A 198 -3.04 -9.89 -18.13
CA ARG A 198 -3.87 -9.49 -19.27
C ARG A 198 -4.03 -10.74 -20.13
N GLY A 199 -5.21 -11.36 -20.04
CA GLY A 199 -5.65 -12.40 -20.97
C GLY A 199 -5.82 -11.85 -22.38
#